data_AF-A0AAP8T2L5-F1
#
_entry.id   AF-A0AAP8T2L5-F1
#
_cell.length_a   1.000
_cell.length_b   1.000
_cell.length_c   1.000
_cell.angle_alpha   90.00
_cell.angle_beta   90.00
_cell.angle_gamma   90.00
#
_symmetry.space_group_name_H-M   'P 1'
#
loop_
_entity.id
_entity.type
_entity.pdbx_description
1 polymer ?
#
loop_
_entity_poly.entity_id
_entity_poly.type
_entity_poly.pdbx_seq_one_letter_code
_entity_poly.pdbx_strand_id
1 'polypeptide(L)'
;VLKDEGPRENSSVEKLGSLKPVFKEDGSITAGNASQISDGAAGLLLMSKEKALALGLKPKFRIIGRSVVGSDPSLMLTGPIQATSKVLQKTGLTIDQIDLFEINEAFATVPL
;
A
#
# COMPACT_ATOMS: atom_id res chain seq x y z
N VAL A 1 -2.11 -18.26 13.28
CA VAL A 1 -2.86 -17.00 13.52
C VAL A 1 -3.97 -16.92 12.46
N LEU A 2 -5.21 -16.65 12.85
CA LEU A 2 -6.36 -16.53 11.92
C LEU A 2 -6.94 -15.10 11.86
N LYS A 3 -6.42 -14.18 12.67
CA LYS A 3 -6.87 -12.78 12.79
C LYS A 3 -5.65 -11.88 12.87
N ASP A 4 -5.71 -10.71 12.23
CA ASP A 4 -4.68 -9.68 12.36
C ASP A 4 -4.61 -9.13 13.79
N GLU A 5 -3.40 -9.00 14.31
CA GLU A 5 -3.15 -8.60 15.70
C GLU A 5 -2.98 -7.08 15.85
N GLY A 6 -2.63 -6.40 14.75
CA GLY A 6 -2.26 -4.99 14.75
C GLY A 6 -3.41 -3.99 14.93
N PRO A 7 -4.60 -4.20 14.33
CA PRO A 7 -5.73 -3.29 14.51
C PRO A 7 -6.16 -3.15 15.98
N ARG A 8 -6.27 -1.91 16.48
CA ARG A 8 -6.68 -1.59 17.85
C ARG A 8 -8.04 -0.92 17.84
N GLU A 9 -9.09 -1.68 18.15
CA GLU A 9 -10.49 -1.23 18.13
C GLU A 9 -10.76 -0.07 19.12
N ASN A 10 -9.95 0.08 20.16
CA ASN A 10 -10.05 1.15 21.16
C ASN A 10 -9.17 2.38 20.85
N SER A 11 -8.78 2.59 19.59
CA SER A 11 -8.03 3.78 19.17
C SER A 11 -8.94 5.01 19.19
N SER A 12 -8.41 6.15 19.63
CA SER A 12 -9.12 7.43 19.64
C SER A 12 -8.18 8.57 19.28
N VAL A 13 -8.73 9.68 18.78
CA VAL A 13 -7.95 10.87 18.40
C VAL A 13 -7.18 11.42 19.60
N GLU A 14 -7.80 11.45 20.78
CA GLU A 14 -7.20 11.94 22.02
C GLU A 14 -6.00 11.07 22.41
N LYS A 15 -6.15 9.76 22.33
CA LYS A 15 -5.06 8.82 22.64
C LYS A 15 -3.92 8.94 21.64
N LEU A 16 -4.23 9.02 20.34
CA LEU A 16 -3.23 9.21 19.29
C LEU A 16 -2.48 10.53 19.44
N GLY A 17 -3.18 11.62 19.78
CA GLY A 17 -2.60 12.93 20.03
C GLY A 17 -1.70 13.01 21.27
N SER A 18 -1.85 12.08 22.22
CA SER A 18 -0.98 11.99 23.41
C SER A 18 0.34 11.25 23.17
N LEU A 19 0.50 10.59 22.02
CA LEU A 19 1.69 9.81 21.72
C LEU A 19 2.90 10.71 21.44
N LYS A 20 4.04 10.35 22.02
CA LYS A 20 5.30 11.07 21.79
C LYS A 20 5.82 10.80 20.38
N PRO A 21 6.38 11.82 19.70
CA PRO A 21 7.12 11.62 18.47
C PRO A 21 8.32 10.67 18.66
N VAL A 22 8.62 9.85 17.65
CA VAL A 22 9.68 8.80 17.74
C VAL A 22 10.99 9.16 17.04
N PHE A 23 10.97 10.08 16.06
CA PHE A 23 12.16 10.38 15.25
C PHE A 23 12.80 11.74 15.53
N LYS A 24 12.02 12.73 15.97
CA LYS A 24 12.47 14.10 16.28
C LYS A 24 11.63 14.64 17.43
N GLU A 25 12.21 15.44 18.30
CA GLU A 25 11.55 15.98 19.51
C GLU A 25 10.27 16.76 19.16
N ASP A 26 10.35 17.69 18.19
CA ASP A 26 9.21 18.44 17.66
C ASP A 26 8.64 17.80 16.37
N GLY A 27 8.73 16.47 16.26
CA GLY A 27 8.25 15.72 15.10
C GLY A 27 6.73 15.46 15.12
N SER A 28 6.19 15.03 13.98
CA SER A 28 4.77 14.64 13.85
C SER A 28 4.55 13.13 13.78
N ILE A 29 5.61 12.33 13.66
CA ILE A 29 5.52 10.88 13.49
C ILE A 29 5.61 10.18 14.84
N THR A 30 4.59 9.40 15.14
CA THR A 30 4.39 8.65 16.39
C THR A 30 4.20 7.16 16.05
N ALA A 31 4.24 6.29 17.06
CA ALA A 31 3.91 4.87 16.86
C ALA A 31 2.44 4.64 16.44
N GLY A 32 1.56 5.62 16.62
CA GLY A 32 0.14 5.51 16.27
C GLY A 32 -0.19 5.92 14.82
N ASN A 33 0.75 6.60 14.14
CA ASN A 33 0.58 7.03 12.75
C ASN A 33 1.67 6.47 11.81
N ALA A 34 2.34 5.41 12.26
CA ALA A 34 3.28 4.62 11.49
C ALA A 34 2.80 3.16 11.45
N SER A 35 3.14 2.44 10.37
CA SER A 35 2.85 1.00 10.29
C SER A 35 3.55 0.23 11.41
N GLN A 36 2.89 -0.80 11.94
CA GLN A 36 3.47 -1.67 12.95
C GLN A 36 4.52 -2.60 12.33
N ILE A 37 5.58 -2.89 13.07
CA ILE A 37 6.47 -4.00 12.74
C ILE A 37 5.66 -5.28 12.88
N SER A 38 5.55 -6.04 11.80
CA SER A 38 4.65 -7.19 11.68
C SER A 38 5.35 -8.35 10.98
N ASP A 39 5.02 -9.57 11.38
CA ASP A 39 5.49 -10.80 10.73
C ASP A 39 4.35 -11.45 9.95
N GLY A 40 4.60 -11.84 8.69
CA GLY A 40 3.58 -12.45 7.85
C GLY A 40 4.10 -12.95 6.50
N ALA A 41 3.27 -13.72 5.80
CA ALA A 41 3.53 -14.21 4.45
C ALA A 41 2.27 -14.21 3.59
N ALA A 42 2.44 -14.01 2.28
CA ALA A 42 1.37 -14.06 1.29
C ALA A 42 1.84 -14.81 0.04
N GLY A 43 0.89 -15.40 -0.70
CA GLY A 43 1.17 -16.13 -1.94
C GLY A 43 0.13 -15.88 -3.01
N LEU A 44 0.57 -15.78 -4.27
CA LEU A 44 -0.29 -15.64 -5.45
C LEU A 44 0.15 -16.63 -6.53
N LEU A 45 -0.82 -17.31 -7.14
CA LEU A 45 -0.59 -18.13 -8.34
C LEU A 45 -0.79 -17.26 -9.58
N LEU A 46 0.29 -17.00 -10.33
CA LEU A 46 0.25 -16.26 -11.58
C LEU A 46 0.39 -17.22 -12.77
N MET A 47 -0.42 -17.01 -13.80
CA MET A 47 -0.47 -17.84 -14.99
C MET A 47 -0.78 -16.99 -16.21
N SER A 48 -0.41 -17.48 -17.41
CA SER A 48 -1.02 -16.94 -18.62
C SER A 48 -2.52 -17.28 -18.65
N LYS A 49 -3.32 -16.42 -19.27
CA LYS A 49 -4.77 -16.62 -19.38
C LYS A 49 -5.07 -17.93 -20.12
N GLU A 50 -4.32 -18.19 -21.19
CA GLU A 50 -4.49 -19.35 -22.06
C GLU A 50 -4.27 -20.65 -21.27
N LYS A 51 -3.20 -20.71 -20.47
CA LYS A 51 -2.88 -21.90 -19.67
C LYS A 51 -3.88 -22.10 -18.54
N ALA A 52 -4.30 -21.02 -17.89
CA ALA A 52 -5.34 -21.09 -16.85
C ALA A 52 -6.64 -21.68 -17.41
N LEU A 53 -7.11 -21.19 -18.57
CA LEU A 53 -8.31 -21.69 -19.22
C LEU A 53 -8.17 -23.13 -19.72
N ALA A 54 -7.01 -23.49 -20.31
CA ALA A 54 -6.75 -24.86 -20.77
C ALA A 54 -6.74 -25.88 -19.62
N LEU A 55 -6.40 -25.45 -18.40
CA LEU A 55 -6.46 -26.26 -17.19
C LEU A 55 -7.82 -26.18 -16.46
N GLY A 56 -8.82 -25.50 -17.04
CA GLY A 56 -10.14 -25.35 -16.42
C GLY A 56 -10.18 -24.42 -15.19
N LEU A 57 -9.14 -23.61 -14.98
CA LEU A 57 -9.08 -22.66 -13.87
C LEU A 57 -9.83 -21.37 -14.22
N LYS A 58 -10.47 -20.76 -13.21
CA LYS A 58 -11.16 -19.47 -13.33
C LYS A 58 -10.25 -18.33 -12.84
N PRO A 59 -9.71 -17.47 -13.72
CA PRO A 59 -8.89 -16.33 -13.29
C PRO A 59 -9.69 -15.36 -12.40
N LYS A 60 -9.08 -14.91 -11.30
CA LYS A 60 -9.70 -13.96 -10.36
C LYS A 60 -9.41 -12.50 -10.70
N PHE A 61 -8.25 -12.23 -11.29
CA PHE A 61 -7.79 -10.90 -11.67
C PHE A 61 -6.84 -11.00 -12.87
N ARG A 62 -6.49 -9.85 -13.45
CA ARG A 62 -5.42 -9.72 -14.44
C ARG A 62 -4.55 -8.52 -14.10
N ILE A 63 -3.25 -8.61 -14.39
CA ILE A 63 -2.33 -7.48 -14.24
C ILE A 63 -2.38 -6.68 -15.55
N ILE A 64 -2.93 -5.46 -15.51
CA ILE A 64 -3.03 -4.58 -16.68
C ILE A 64 -1.70 -3.85 -16.94
N GLY A 65 -1.04 -3.40 -15.86
CA GLY A 65 0.23 -2.70 -15.95
C GLY A 65 1.00 -2.79 -14.65
N ARG A 66 2.32 -2.69 -14.76
CA ARG A 66 3.26 -2.50 -13.65
C ARG A 66 4.29 -1.46 -14.05
N SER A 67 4.67 -0.62 -13.09
CA SER A 67 5.75 0.34 -13.20
C SER A 67 6.61 0.31 -11.95
N VAL A 68 7.89 0.62 -12.13
CA VAL A 68 8.85 0.91 -11.06
C VAL A 68 9.55 2.20 -11.44
N VAL A 69 9.80 3.04 -10.43
CA VAL A 69 10.50 4.33 -10.54
C VAL A 69 11.51 4.44 -9.40
N GLY A 70 12.61 5.15 -9.63
CA GLY A 70 13.46 5.64 -8.54
C GLY A 70 12.92 6.98 -8.03
N SER A 71 13.02 7.24 -6.73
CA SER A 71 12.68 8.50 -6.10
C SER A 71 13.87 9.03 -5.30
N ASP A 72 13.85 10.32 -4.97
CA ASP A 72 14.83 10.92 -4.06
C ASP A 72 14.80 10.17 -2.72
N PRO A 73 15.92 9.60 -2.23
CA PRO A 73 15.95 8.87 -0.96
C PRO A 73 15.45 9.70 0.24
N SER A 74 15.63 11.01 0.21
CA SER A 74 15.18 11.94 1.27
C SER A 74 13.67 12.14 1.25
N LEU A 75 13.04 11.99 0.08
CA LEU A 75 11.59 12.13 -0.14
C LEU A 75 10.99 10.81 -0.62
N MET A 76 11.59 9.66 -0.29
CA MET A 76 11.29 8.38 -0.93
C MET A 76 9.81 8.01 -0.90
N LEU A 77 9.11 8.47 0.14
CA LEU A 77 7.69 8.24 0.40
C LEU A 77 6.75 8.93 -0.61
N THR A 78 7.24 9.85 -1.45
CA THR A 78 6.47 10.41 -2.57
C THR A 78 6.50 9.51 -3.82
N GLY A 79 7.28 8.42 -3.79
CA GLY A 79 7.41 7.47 -4.90
C GLY A 79 6.08 6.95 -5.48
N PRO A 80 5.04 6.65 -4.68
CA PRO A 80 3.74 6.24 -5.19
C PRO A 80 3.11 7.22 -6.17
N ILE A 81 3.30 8.54 -6.01
CA ILE A 81 2.74 9.57 -6.90
C ILE A 81 3.28 9.38 -8.33
N GLN A 82 4.61 9.28 -8.44
CA GLN A 82 5.29 9.13 -9.74
C GLN A 82 5.05 7.75 -10.35
N ALA A 83 5.04 6.69 -9.51
CA ALA A 83 4.74 5.33 -9.96
C ALA A 83 3.31 5.22 -10.53
N THR A 84 2.33 5.78 -9.84
CA THR A 84 0.92 5.78 -10.25
C THR A 84 0.73 6.58 -11.55
N SER A 85 1.30 7.78 -11.65
CA SER A 85 1.26 8.56 -12.90
C SER A 85 1.83 7.78 -14.09
N LYS A 86 2.98 7.12 -13.90
CA LYS A 86 3.62 6.32 -14.95
C LYS A 86 2.81 5.09 -15.35
N VAL A 87 2.18 4.37 -14.41
CA VAL A 87 1.38 3.19 -14.77
C VAL A 87 0.10 3.59 -15.49
N LEU A 88 -0.57 4.66 -15.07
CA LEU A 88 -1.78 5.17 -15.72
C LEU A 88 -1.49 5.61 -17.16
N GLN A 89 -0.39 6.35 -17.37
CA GLN A 89 0.05 6.72 -18.71
C GLN A 89 0.36 5.48 -19.57
N LYS A 90 1.04 4.48 -19.01
CA LYS A 90 1.40 3.24 -19.72
C LYS A 90 0.19 2.40 -20.11
N THR A 91 -0.84 2.34 -19.27
CA THR A 91 -2.05 1.54 -19.51
C THR A 91 -3.13 2.30 -20.28
N GLY A 92 -3.01 3.63 -20.37
CA GLY A 92 -4.04 4.50 -20.93
C GLY A 92 -5.28 4.62 -20.03
N LEU A 93 -5.18 4.19 -18.77
CA LEU A 93 -6.26 4.33 -17.79
C LEU A 93 -6.22 5.73 -17.16
N THR A 94 -7.40 6.21 -16.79
CA THR A 94 -7.58 7.43 -16.00
C THR A 94 -7.83 7.08 -14.53
N ILE A 95 -7.62 8.04 -13.63
CA ILE A 95 -7.90 7.87 -12.19
C ILE A 95 -9.37 7.49 -11.96
N ASP A 96 -10.30 8.09 -12.71
CA ASP A 96 -11.74 7.85 -12.57
C ASP A 96 -12.18 6.43 -12.96
N GLN A 97 -11.31 5.66 -13.61
CA GLN A 97 -11.53 4.25 -13.95
C GLN A 97 -11.02 3.29 -12.86
N ILE A 98 -10.47 3.81 -11.76
CA ILE A 98 -9.94 3.01 -10.66
C ILE A 98 -10.96 3.04 -9.51
N ASP A 99 -11.58 1.89 -9.26
CA ASP A 99 -12.59 1.77 -8.20
C ASP A 99 -11.98 1.77 -6.78
N LEU A 100 -10.76 1.24 -6.65
CA LEU A 100 -10.08 1.07 -5.36
C LEU A 100 -8.58 1.32 -5.49
N PHE A 101 -8.03 2.03 -4.50
CA PHE A 101 -6.60 2.26 -4.34
C PHE A 101 -6.11 1.54 -3.08
N GLU A 102 -5.08 0.72 -3.24
CA GLU A 102 -4.33 0.11 -2.15
C GLU A 102 -2.96 0.78 -2.08
N ILE A 103 -2.84 1.81 -1.23
CA ILE A 103 -1.61 2.56 -1.01
C ILE A 103 -1.09 2.15 0.37
N ASN A 104 0.12 1.58 0.41
CA ASN A 104 0.70 1.13 1.66
C ASN A 104 0.93 2.28 2.66
N GLU A 105 0.42 2.11 3.88
CA GLU A 105 0.44 3.11 4.95
C GLU A 105 1.70 3.02 5.83
N ALA A 106 2.88 3.06 5.21
CA ALA A 106 4.15 3.03 5.99
C ALA A 106 4.18 4.13 7.08
N PHE A 107 3.69 5.31 6.71
CA PHE A 107 3.36 6.41 7.61
C PHE A 107 2.06 7.05 7.12
N ALA A 108 1.29 7.65 8.02
CA ALA A 108 0.01 8.29 7.68
C ALA A 108 0.18 9.42 6.66
N THR A 109 1.35 10.05 6.57
CA THR A 109 1.63 11.11 5.57
C THR A 109 1.78 10.61 4.13
N VAL A 110 1.67 9.30 3.88
CA VAL A 110 1.81 8.70 2.55
C VAL A 110 0.48 8.67 1.80
N PRO A 111 -0.61 8.10 2.37
CA PRO A 111 -1.91 8.08 1.71
C PRO A 111 -2.73 9.37 1.86
N LEU A 112 -2.37 10.25 2.81
CA LEU A 112 -3.10 11.48 3.15
C LEU A 112 -2.64 12.71 2.36
#